data_AF-A0A150G8X5-F1
#
_entry.id   AF-A0A150G8X5-F1
#
_cell.length_a   1.000
_cell.length_b   1.000
_cell.length_c   1.000
_cell.angle_alpha   90.00
_cell.angle_beta   90.00
_cell.angle_gamma   90.00
#
_symmetry.space_group_name_H-M   'P 1'
#
loop_
_entity.id
_entity.type
_entity.pdbx_description
1 polymer ?
#
loop_
_entity_poly.entity_id
_entity_poly.type
_entity_poly.pdbx_seq_one_letter_code
_entity_poly.pdbx_strand_id
1 'polypeptide(L)'
;MSRDRVGDNASVGHGHGGGGHHNGGGGHGGGKLRYKHEDSEFSEDGGERPRGGANKGGGEGRHNSKGGTQPAPPQRGGGGPDGDGDDGGSDAVSGGGVLIGGRRGAAPGLTAGKGGRLCVNGKELLPSHTNMTKFMVPFALWELTLVVIFAVSFVRLQGMQASHVIYRYTRVRMAALLLVSSVGEPPDAMAARRALLTAELDNLHSEYDTLMYGGLAKTQAGSVFTHPVPASTFESASFASNFFREERCFRWDQSQCYTPDSPYYEVTHHGLDVMMRRILAEMSLLAEDADADVAYNGTRYTTMYMVGTKDLYEGLQSSAQLFVDFSIDRYSQIKLLHTVLLVITIVFFVLYGIFLLRPYGGAVEREAGRLAGLLSHVPAEMDVAGHVRQTRGARYP
;
A
#
# COMPACT_ATOMS: atom_id res chain seq x y z
N MET A 1 33.00 -56.59 37.02
CA MET A 1 31.91 -57.55 36.78
C MET A 1 31.55 -57.47 35.31
N SER A 2 32.06 -58.43 34.54
CA SER A 2 31.84 -58.59 33.11
C SER A 2 30.38 -58.91 32.78
N ARG A 3 29.91 -58.42 31.63
CA ARG A 3 29.00 -59.18 30.77
C ARG A 3 29.10 -58.69 29.34
N ASP A 4 29.89 -59.44 28.58
CA ASP A 4 29.85 -59.53 27.13
C ASP A 4 28.47 -60.00 26.64
N ARG A 5 27.99 -59.45 25.53
CA ARG A 5 27.12 -60.17 24.59
C ARG A 5 27.45 -59.76 23.16
N VAL A 6 28.28 -60.59 22.55
CA VAL A 6 28.40 -60.85 21.12
C VAL A 6 27.17 -61.64 20.66
N GLY A 7 26.69 -61.36 19.45
CA GLY A 7 25.62 -62.10 18.79
C GLY A 7 25.52 -61.71 17.32
N ASP A 8 26.33 -62.37 16.49
CA ASP A 8 26.34 -62.29 15.03
C ASP A 8 25.14 -62.98 14.36
N ASN A 9 24.90 -62.52 13.12
CA ASN A 9 24.53 -63.26 11.91
C ASN A 9 23.07 -63.47 11.46
N ALA A 10 22.79 -62.79 10.33
CA ALA A 10 22.44 -63.34 9.02
C ALA A 10 20.97 -63.73 8.69
N SER A 11 20.38 -63.02 7.73
CA SER A 11 20.01 -63.53 6.38
C SER A 11 19.10 -62.52 5.65
N VAL A 12 19.55 -61.95 4.53
CA VAL A 12 19.16 -62.28 3.14
C VAL A 12 17.66 -62.11 2.86
N GLY A 13 17.33 -61.01 2.17
CA GLY A 13 16.06 -60.79 1.50
C GLY A 13 16.25 -59.91 0.28
N HIS A 14 16.54 -60.53 -0.87
CA HIS A 14 16.53 -59.89 -2.18
C HIS A 14 15.12 -59.41 -2.53
N GLY A 15 14.97 -58.12 -2.86
CA GLY A 15 13.78 -57.55 -3.46
C GLY A 15 14.16 -56.59 -4.59
N HIS A 16 14.22 -57.12 -5.82
CA HIS A 16 14.26 -56.35 -7.06
C HIS A 16 12.91 -55.63 -7.27
N GLY A 17 12.93 -54.37 -7.75
CA GLY A 17 11.75 -53.77 -8.37
C GLY A 17 11.82 -52.26 -8.65
N GLY A 18 12.11 -51.91 -9.91
CA GLY A 18 11.69 -50.68 -10.63
C GLY A 18 12.28 -49.34 -10.13
N GLY A 19 13.15 -48.63 -10.85
CA GLY A 19 13.05 -48.35 -12.29
C GLY A 19 12.16 -47.11 -12.53
N GLY A 20 12.59 -45.95 -12.04
CA GLY A 20 11.93 -44.66 -12.29
C GLY A 20 12.98 -43.58 -12.59
N HIS A 21 13.45 -43.55 -13.83
CA HIS A 21 14.28 -42.48 -14.37
C HIS A 21 13.44 -41.18 -14.47
N HIS A 22 13.67 -40.22 -13.57
CA HIS A 22 13.37 -38.83 -13.85
C HIS A 22 14.67 -38.05 -14.06
N ASN A 23 14.98 -37.92 -15.35
CA ASN A 23 16.02 -37.08 -15.88
C ASN A 23 15.52 -35.62 -15.80
N GLY A 24 15.97 -34.89 -14.77
CA GLY A 24 15.68 -33.48 -14.58
C GLY A 24 16.98 -32.70 -14.44
N GLY A 25 17.64 -32.45 -15.57
CA GLY A 25 18.82 -31.60 -15.64
C GLY A 25 18.45 -30.15 -15.30
N GLY A 26 18.78 -29.72 -14.09
CA GLY A 26 18.84 -28.31 -13.69
C GLY A 26 20.31 -27.91 -13.60
N GLY A 27 20.80 -27.20 -14.62
CA GLY A 27 22.17 -26.71 -14.65
C GLY A 27 22.49 -25.82 -13.46
N HIS A 28 23.55 -26.18 -12.74
CA HIS A 28 24.23 -25.30 -11.79
C HIS A 28 24.84 -24.11 -12.53
N GLY A 29 24.04 -23.05 -12.68
CA GLY A 29 24.55 -21.71 -12.90
C GLY A 29 25.11 -21.18 -11.57
N GLY A 30 26.39 -21.47 -11.32
CA GLY A 30 27.17 -20.83 -10.25
C GLY A 30 27.34 -19.34 -10.52
N GLY A 31 26.27 -18.57 -10.31
CA GLY A 31 26.29 -17.12 -10.30
C GLY A 31 27.03 -16.67 -9.04
N LYS A 32 28.32 -16.40 -9.19
CA LYS A 32 29.16 -15.72 -8.21
C LYS A 32 28.53 -14.33 -7.94
N LEU A 33 27.70 -14.23 -6.90
CA LEU A 33 27.17 -12.96 -6.40
C LEU A 33 28.35 -12.13 -5.88
N ARG A 34 28.93 -11.33 -6.79
CA ARG A 34 29.87 -10.28 -6.47
C ARG A 34 29.07 -9.16 -5.82
N TYR A 35 28.98 -9.17 -4.49
CA TYR A 35 28.57 -8.00 -3.72
C TYR A 35 29.53 -6.85 -4.08
N LYS A 36 29.02 -5.88 -4.84
CA LYS A 36 29.70 -4.63 -5.09
C LYS A 36 29.47 -3.78 -3.84
N HIS A 37 30.47 -3.73 -2.97
CA HIS A 37 30.53 -2.78 -1.87
C HIS A 37 30.62 -1.40 -2.52
N GLU A 38 29.53 -0.66 -2.55
CA GLU A 38 29.55 0.76 -2.89
C GLU A 38 29.94 1.50 -1.62
N ASP A 39 31.22 1.88 -1.56
CA ASP A 39 31.75 2.81 -0.57
C ASP A 39 31.13 4.18 -0.83
N SER A 40 29.97 4.44 -0.23
CA SER A 40 29.44 5.78 -0.08
C SER A 40 30.17 6.44 1.09
N GLU A 41 31.22 7.20 0.76
CA GLU A 41 31.82 8.22 1.64
C GLU A 41 30.71 9.16 2.12
N PHE A 42 30.34 9.01 3.39
CA PHE A 42 29.48 9.96 4.10
C PHE A 42 30.36 11.14 4.52
N SER A 43 30.39 12.16 3.68
CA SER A 43 31.00 13.45 3.99
C SER A 43 30.19 14.14 5.08
N GLU A 44 30.72 14.17 6.30
CA GLU A 44 30.25 15.08 7.36
C GLU A 44 30.58 16.52 6.95
N ASP A 45 29.57 17.23 6.43
CA ASP A 45 29.64 18.69 6.30
C ASP A 45 28.78 19.33 7.40
N GLY A 46 29.46 20.13 8.22
CA GLY A 46 28.94 20.78 9.40
C GLY A 46 28.10 22.01 9.04
N GLY A 47 26.79 21.90 9.23
CA GLY A 47 25.86 23.02 9.14
C GLY A 47 25.57 23.64 10.51
N GLU A 48 26.09 24.84 10.72
CA GLU A 48 25.85 25.73 11.86
C GLU A 48 24.35 25.94 12.16
N ARG A 49 23.98 25.86 13.44
CA ARG A 49 22.68 26.31 13.95
C ARG A 49 22.76 27.77 14.39
N PRO A 50 21.84 28.66 13.98
CA PRO A 50 21.79 30.01 14.51
C PRO A 50 21.24 30.01 15.94
N ARG A 51 21.96 30.77 16.79
CA ARG A 51 21.54 31.20 18.13
C ARG A 51 20.43 32.23 18.03
N GLY A 52 19.45 32.13 18.93
CA GLY A 52 18.49 33.18 19.27
C GLY A 52 17.17 32.54 19.75
N GLY A 53 16.57 32.89 20.87
CA GLY A 53 16.86 33.90 21.86
C GLY A 53 16.05 33.58 23.13
N ALA A 54 16.46 34.22 24.22
CA ALA A 54 15.86 34.10 25.54
C ALA A 54 14.39 34.51 25.53
N ASN A 55 13.54 33.76 26.23
CA ASN A 55 12.37 34.35 26.87
C ASN A 55 12.17 33.77 28.27
N LYS A 56 12.18 34.69 29.23
CA LYS A 56 11.96 34.48 30.68
C LYS A 56 10.48 34.78 30.95
N GLY A 57 9.86 33.92 31.74
CA GLY A 57 8.54 34.13 32.37
C GLY A 57 7.96 32.75 32.67
N GLY A 58 7.84 32.27 33.91
CA GLY A 58 7.32 32.98 35.08
C GLY A 58 5.82 32.74 35.13
N GLY A 59 5.40 31.67 35.83
CA GLY A 59 4.00 31.32 35.95
C GLY A 59 3.77 30.03 36.75
N GLU A 60 3.78 30.16 38.08
CA GLU A 60 3.16 29.20 38.99
C GLU A 60 1.68 29.00 38.63
N GLY A 61 1.23 27.75 38.66
CA GLY A 61 -0.17 27.40 38.42
C GLY A 61 -0.48 25.96 38.80
N ARG A 62 -0.69 25.73 40.11
CA ARG A 62 -1.43 24.59 40.64
C ARG A 62 -2.74 24.41 39.85
N HIS A 63 -3.05 23.19 39.39
CA HIS A 63 -4.45 22.79 39.24
C HIS A 63 -4.70 21.33 39.61
N ASN A 64 -5.64 21.23 40.54
CA ASN A 64 -6.32 20.06 41.08
C ASN A 64 -6.88 19.13 39.99
N SER A 65 -6.74 17.84 40.24
CA SER A 65 -7.62 16.80 39.72
C SER A 65 -9.05 16.99 40.22
N LYS A 66 -10.04 16.89 39.33
CA LYS A 66 -11.37 16.33 39.60
C LYS A 66 -12.08 16.01 38.27
N GLY A 67 -12.74 14.85 38.26
CA GLY A 67 -13.32 14.22 37.08
C GLY A 67 -14.54 14.93 36.47
N GLY A 68 -14.92 14.45 35.30
CA GLY A 68 -16.08 14.92 34.55
C GLY A 68 -16.48 13.95 33.45
N THR A 69 -17.59 13.28 33.71
CA THR A 69 -18.47 12.47 32.86
C THR A 69 -18.64 13.01 31.43
N GLN A 70 -18.51 12.15 30.42
CA GLN A 70 -18.94 12.43 29.04
C GLN A 70 -20.43 12.10 28.85
N PRO A 71 -21.23 12.99 28.23
CA PRO A 71 -22.49 12.61 27.61
C PRO A 71 -22.40 12.61 26.06
N ALA A 72 -23.16 11.68 25.48
CA ALA A 72 -23.31 11.41 24.06
C ALA A 72 -23.92 12.56 23.24
N PRO A 73 -23.71 12.59 21.91
CA PRO A 73 -24.43 13.49 21.01
C PRO A 73 -25.79 12.91 20.57
N PRO A 74 -26.86 13.73 20.45
CA PRO A 74 -28.18 13.28 20.04
C PRO A 74 -28.39 13.30 18.52
N GLN A 75 -29.13 12.29 18.04
CA GLN A 75 -29.88 12.27 16.78
C GLN A 75 -31.16 13.12 16.88
N ARG A 76 -31.50 13.80 15.77
CA ARG A 76 -32.86 14.20 15.31
C ARG A 76 -32.66 14.91 13.95
N GLY A 77 -33.41 14.73 12.87
CA GLY A 77 -34.74 14.16 12.67
C GLY A 77 -35.75 15.27 12.27
N GLY A 78 -36.26 15.23 11.03
CA GLY A 78 -37.37 16.04 10.49
C GLY A 78 -36.96 17.45 10.02
N GLY A 79 -37.50 18.07 8.98
CA GLY A 79 -38.68 17.90 8.11
C GLY A 79 -38.89 19.29 7.42
N GLY A 80 -39.39 19.34 6.18
CA GLY A 80 -39.75 20.61 5.50
C GLY A 80 -40.95 21.34 6.15
N PRO A 81 -41.63 22.32 5.51
CA PRO A 81 -41.52 22.82 4.13
C PRO A 81 -41.57 24.37 3.98
N ASP A 82 -41.61 24.85 2.73
CA ASP A 82 -42.17 26.10 2.17
C ASP A 82 -41.87 27.48 2.77
N GLY A 83 -41.57 28.45 1.90
CA GLY A 83 -41.62 29.87 2.24
C GLY A 83 -40.98 30.80 1.22
N ASP A 84 -41.83 31.50 0.47
CA ASP A 84 -41.57 32.65 -0.42
C ASP A 84 -40.85 33.83 0.26
N GLY A 85 -40.26 34.70 -0.57
CA GLY A 85 -39.78 36.05 -0.19
C GLY A 85 -38.45 36.37 -0.89
N ASP A 86 -38.42 36.97 -2.08
CA ASP A 86 -38.68 38.38 -2.41
C ASP A 86 -37.44 39.30 -2.23
N ASP A 87 -37.34 40.20 -3.21
CA ASP A 87 -36.60 41.47 -3.26
C ASP A 87 -35.05 41.55 -3.29
N GLY A 88 -34.59 42.27 -4.32
CA GLY A 88 -33.73 43.44 -4.10
C GLY A 88 -32.28 43.31 -4.57
N GLY A 89 -31.98 43.81 -5.77
CA GLY A 89 -30.59 43.90 -6.24
C GLY A 89 -30.44 44.63 -7.57
N SER A 90 -30.84 45.90 -7.59
CA SER A 90 -30.53 46.86 -8.64
C SER A 90 -29.03 47.06 -8.78
N ASP A 91 -28.48 46.86 -9.97
CA ASP A 91 -27.31 47.64 -10.40
C ASP A 91 -27.45 48.07 -11.86
N ALA A 92 -27.38 49.38 -12.00
CA ALA A 92 -27.53 50.13 -13.21
C ALA A 92 -26.23 50.08 -14.02
N VAL A 93 -26.31 49.66 -15.28
CA VAL A 93 -25.33 50.06 -16.30
C VAL A 93 -26.06 50.72 -17.46
N SER A 94 -26.01 52.04 -17.40
CA SER A 94 -26.25 52.97 -18.48
C SER A 94 -25.29 52.66 -19.64
N GLY A 95 -25.85 52.40 -20.82
CA GLY A 95 -25.09 52.21 -22.05
C GLY A 95 -25.96 52.56 -23.24
N GLY A 96 -25.81 53.80 -23.72
CA GLY A 96 -26.54 54.34 -24.86
C GLY A 96 -26.30 53.55 -26.15
N GLY A 97 -27.35 53.45 -26.96
CA GLY A 97 -27.31 52.77 -28.25
C GLY A 97 -28.50 53.17 -29.13
N VAL A 98 -28.32 54.30 -29.82
CA VAL A 98 -28.78 54.59 -31.19
C VAL A 98 -30.04 53.86 -31.69
N LEU A 99 -31.15 54.61 -31.75
CA LEU A 99 -32.36 54.22 -32.48
C LEU A 99 -32.14 54.36 -34.00
N ILE A 100 -31.69 53.28 -34.65
CA ILE A 100 -31.83 53.14 -36.10
C ILE A 100 -33.20 52.50 -36.39
N GLY A 101 -34.13 53.35 -36.82
CA GLY A 101 -35.40 52.94 -37.41
C GLY A 101 -35.15 52.27 -38.76
N GLY A 102 -35.21 50.93 -38.76
CA GLY A 102 -35.11 50.09 -39.94
C GLY A 102 -36.31 49.13 -40.00
N ARG A 103 -36.95 49.09 -41.16
CA ARG A 103 -38.18 48.34 -41.51
C ARG A 103 -38.29 46.95 -40.87
N ARG A 104 -39.47 46.66 -40.31
CA ARG A 104 -40.01 45.33 -40.04
C ARG A 104 -40.02 44.47 -41.32
N GLY A 105 -38.92 43.79 -41.60
CA GLY A 105 -38.88 42.60 -42.44
C GLY A 105 -38.99 41.39 -41.53
N ALA A 106 -39.91 40.47 -41.85
CA ALA A 106 -40.17 39.25 -41.10
C ALA A 106 -38.90 38.41 -40.92
N ALA A 107 -38.27 38.51 -39.74
CA ALA A 107 -37.18 37.63 -39.37
C ALA A 107 -37.75 36.32 -38.81
N PRO A 108 -37.24 35.14 -39.22
CA PRO A 108 -37.58 33.88 -38.57
C PRO A 108 -36.99 33.89 -37.16
N GLY A 109 -37.79 34.32 -36.19
CA GLY A 109 -37.40 34.38 -34.79
C GLY A 109 -37.08 32.98 -34.27
N LEU A 110 -35.89 32.82 -33.69
CA LEU A 110 -35.58 31.73 -32.78
C LEU A 110 -36.44 31.91 -31.53
N THR A 111 -37.69 31.47 -31.60
CA THR A 111 -38.58 31.46 -30.45
C THR A 111 -38.13 30.35 -29.52
N ALA A 112 -37.61 30.75 -28.36
CA ALA A 112 -37.40 29.83 -27.26
C ALA A 112 -38.78 29.29 -26.85
N GLY A 113 -39.06 28.03 -27.21
CA GLY A 113 -40.30 27.39 -26.79
C GLY A 113 -40.37 27.38 -25.27
N LYS A 114 -41.54 27.72 -24.72
CA LYS A 114 -41.88 27.48 -23.31
C LYS A 114 -41.55 26.00 -23.01
N GLY A 115 -40.48 25.75 -22.26
CA GLY A 115 -39.96 24.40 -21.99
C GLY A 115 -38.45 24.18 -22.29
N GLY A 116 -37.69 25.20 -22.65
CA GLY A 116 -36.22 25.08 -22.83
C GLY A 116 -35.78 24.37 -24.11
N ARG A 117 -36.73 24.06 -25.00
CA ARG A 117 -36.49 23.38 -26.27
C ARG A 117 -36.07 24.42 -27.32
N LEU A 118 -34.92 24.18 -27.93
CA LEU A 118 -34.37 24.99 -29.02
C LEU A 118 -35.07 24.60 -30.33
N CYS A 119 -35.94 25.48 -30.82
CA CYS A 119 -36.60 25.35 -32.11
C CYS A 119 -35.89 26.27 -33.12
N VAL A 120 -35.43 25.71 -34.24
CA VAL A 120 -34.84 26.47 -35.36
C VAL A 120 -35.73 26.24 -36.57
N ASN A 121 -36.26 27.30 -37.18
CA ASN A 121 -37.24 27.21 -38.29
C ASN A 121 -38.50 26.36 -37.97
N GLY A 122 -39.02 26.47 -36.73
CA GLY A 122 -40.22 25.72 -36.31
C GLY A 122 -40.02 24.20 -36.16
N LYS A 123 -38.78 23.71 -36.35
CA LYS A 123 -38.40 22.32 -36.10
C LYS A 123 -37.64 22.23 -34.79
N GLU A 124 -38.08 21.31 -33.95
CA GLU A 124 -37.45 21.04 -32.67
C GLU A 124 -36.14 20.26 -32.89
N LEU A 125 -35.02 20.80 -32.40
CA LEU A 125 -33.76 20.07 -32.39
C LEU A 125 -33.78 19.07 -31.24
N LEU A 126 -34.21 17.84 -31.52
CA LEU A 126 -34.08 16.74 -30.56
C LEU A 126 -32.59 16.34 -30.50
N PRO A 127 -31.90 16.54 -29.37
CA PRO A 127 -30.54 16.06 -29.21
C PRO A 127 -30.53 14.55 -29.43
N SER A 128 -29.68 14.08 -30.35
CA SER A 128 -29.52 12.64 -30.57
C SER A 128 -28.68 12.04 -29.45
N HIS A 129 -29.34 11.74 -28.32
CA HIS A 129 -28.72 11.05 -27.19
C HIS A 129 -28.09 9.72 -27.64
N THR A 130 -28.68 9.03 -28.61
CA THR A 130 -28.20 7.76 -29.13
C THR A 130 -26.78 7.83 -29.69
N ASN A 131 -26.43 8.89 -30.41
CA ASN A 131 -25.08 9.05 -30.95
C ASN A 131 -24.08 9.36 -29.84
N MET A 132 -24.44 10.23 -28.90
CA MET A 132 -23.61 10.55 -27.74
C MET A 132 -23.33 9.30 -26.88
N THR A 133 -24.35 8.48 -26.60
CA THR A 133 -24.16 7.24 -25.84
C THR A 133 -23.24 6.26 -26.58
N LYS A 134 -23.34 6.15 -27.91
CA LYS A 134 -22.41 5.33 -28.71
C LYS A 134 -20.95 5.77 -28.61
N PHE A 135 -20.68 7.08 -28.51
CA PHE A 135 -19.32 7.59 -28.28
C PHE A 135 -18.85 7.39 -26.83
N MET A 136 -19.76 7.45 -25.86
CA MET A 136 -19.43 7.33 -24.43
C MET A 136 -19.23 5.89 -23.96
N VAL A 137 -19.95 4.91 -24.53
CA VAL A 137 -19.89 3.51 -24.10
C VAL A 137 -18.48 2.91 -24.16
N PRO A 138 -17.70 3.06 -25.25
CA PRO A 138 -16.34 2.53 -25.31
C PRO A 138 -15.42 3.13 -24.24
N PHE A 139 -15.56 4.44 -23.96
CA PHE A 139 -14.80 5.12 -22.91
C PHE A 139 -15.20 4.63 -21.52
N ALA A 140 -16.50 4.49 -21.24
CA ALA A 140 -16.99 3.98 -19.96
C ALA A 140 -16.56 2.53 -19.69
N LEU A 141 -16.61 1.66 -20.72
CA LEU A 141 -16.12 0.29 -20.62
C LEU A 141 -14.60 0.24 -20.38
N TRP A 142 -13.86 1.16 -20.99
CA TRP A 142 -12.43 1.29 -20.78
C TRP A 142 -12.09 1.73 -19.35
N GLU A 143 -12.74 2.77 -18.84
CA GLU A 143 -12.58 3.23 -17.45
C GLU A 143 -12.92 2.13 -16.43
N LEU A 144 -14.00 1.37 -16.67
CA LEU A 144 -14.34 0.22 -15.83
C LEU A 144 -13.22 -0.84 -15.85
N THR A 145 -12.61 -1.08 -17.01
CA THR A 145 -11.49 -2.02 -17.15
C THR A 145 -10.27 -1.56 -16.34
N LEU A 146 -9.96 -0.26 -16.36
CA LEU A 146 -8.88 0.32 -15.55
C LEU A 146 -9.14 0.11 -14.05
N VAL A 147 -10.37 0.36 -13.58
CA VAL A 147 -10.76 0.17 -12.18
C VAL A 147 -10.58 -1.29 -11.75
N VAL A 148 -11.01 -2.26 -12.57
CA VAL A 148 -10.85 -3.69 -12.28
C VAL A 148 -9.37 -4.07 -12.17
N ILE A 149 -8.53 -3.60 -13.09
CA ILE A 149 -7.10 -3.89 -13.07
C ILE A 149 -6.41 -3.27 -11.85
N PHE A 150 -6.76 -2.03 -11.52
CA PHE A 150 -6.24 -1.35 -10.35
C PHE A 150 -6.64 -2.09 -9.07
N ALA A 151 -7.90 -2.53 -8.97
CA ALA A 151 -8.38 -3.33 -7.85
C ALA A 151 -7.61 -4.66 -7.73
N VAL A 152 -7.39 -5.38 -8.83
CA VAL A 152 -6.60 -6.63 -8.84
C VAL A 152 -5.16 -6.37 -8.41
N SER A 153 -4.55 -5.29 -8.91
CA SER A 153 -3.17 -4.90 -8.56
C SER A 153 -3.07 -4.56 -7.07
N PHE A 154 -4.05 -3.82 -6.53
CA PHE A 154 -4.11 -3.47 -5.12
C PHE A 154 -4.23 -4.72 -4.23
N VAL A 155 -5.14 -5.64 -4.55
CA VAL A 155 -5.30 -6.91 -3.82
C VAL A 155 -4.01 -7.74 -3.87
N ARG A 156 -3.27 -7.71 -4.99
CA ARG A 156 -2.00 -8.44 -5.14
C ARG A 156 -0.82 -7.83 -4.38
N LEU A 157 -0.89 -6.55 -4.01
CA LEU A 157 0.15 -5.83 -3.25
C LEU A 157 -0.08 -5.85 -1.74
N GLN A 158 -1.28 -6.25 -1.29
CA GLN A 158 -1.54 -6.44 0.13
C GLN A 158 -0.71 -7.62 0.67
N GLY A 159 -0.11 -7.45 1.85
CA GLY A 159 0.67 -8.51 2.52
C GLY A 159 2.19 -8.33 2.53
N MET A 160 2.72 -7.19 2.05
CA MET A 160 4.17 -6.96 1.92
C MET A 160 4.90 -6.52 3.23
N GLN A 161 4.57 -7.06 4.41
CA GLN A 161 5.08 -6.55 5.70
C GLN A 161 6.05 -7.44 6.49
N ALA A 162 6.53 -8.56 5.93
CA ALA A 162 7.36 -9.50 6.69
C ALA A 162 8.74 -8.95 7.13
N SER A 163 9.26 -7.89 6.50
CA SER A 163 10.58 -7.32 6.81
C SER A 163 10.69 -6.66 8.19
N HIS A 164 9.55 -6.27 8.79
CA HIS A 164 9.53 -5.55 10.07
C HIS A 164 9.99 -6.42 11.24
N VAL A 165 9.66 -7.72 11.23
CA VAL A 165 9.97 -8.64 12.33
C VAL A 165 11.48 -8.79 12.52
N ILE A 166 12.26 -8.82 11.44
CA ILE A 166 13.73 -8.96 11.51
C ILE A 166 14.38 -7.73 12.14
N TYR A 167 13.92 -6.54 11.74
CA TYR A 167 14.39 -5.29 12.31
C TYR A 167 14.07 -5.22 13.82
N ARG A 168 12.86 -5.60 14.21
CA ARG A 168 12.44 -5.65 15.62
C ARG A 168 13.22 -6.68 16.42
N TYR A 169 13.44 -7.86 15.85
CA TYR A 169 14.26 -8.90 16.47
C TYR A 169 15.68 -8.40 16.78
N THR A 170 16.30 -7.69 15.84
CA THR A 170 17.63 -7.11 16.01
C THR A 170 17.64 -6.06 17.15
N ARG A 171 16.59 -5.24 17.26
CA ARG A 171 16.44 -4.26 18.37
C ARG A 171 16.30 -4.95 19.72
N VAL A 172 15.46 -5.98 19.84
CA VAL A 172 15.29 -6.73 21.08
C VAL A 172 16.61 -7.39 21.49
N ARG A 173 17.33 -7.98 20.54
CA ARG A 173 18.66 -8.56 20.80
C ARG A 173 19.65 -7.51 21.34
N MET A 174 19.65 -6.31 20.77
CA MET A 174 20.48 -5.21 21.27
C MET A 174 20.06 -4.75 22.67
N ALA A 175 18.75 -4.65 22.95
CA ALA A 175 18.26 -4.33 24.28
C ALA A 175 18.65 -5.38 25.33
N ALA A 176 18.57 -6.67 24.98
CA ALA A 176 19.00 -7.77 25.83
C ALA A 176 20.53 -7.76 26.07
N LEU A 177 21.32 -7.47 25.04
CA LEU A 177 22.78 -7.27 25.19
C LEU A 177 23.08 -6.10 26.13
N LEU A 178 22.37 -4.97 25.98
CA LEU A 178 22.56 -3.80 26.83
C LEU A 178 22.25 -4.13 28.31
N LEU A 179 21.15 -4.84 28.56
CA LEU A 179 20.75 -5.28 29.91
C LEU A 179 21.82 -6.18 30.56
N VAL A 180 22.38 -7.11 29.79
CA VAL A 180 23.40 -8.04 30.30
C VAL A 180 24.79 -7.39 30.40
N SER A 181 25.04 -6.31 29.66
CA SER A 181 26.28 -5.54 29.77
C SER A 181 26.28 -4.55 30.93
N SER A 182 25.12 -4.19 31.49
CA SER A 182 25.00 -3.25 32.61
C SER A 182 25.21 -3.91 33.99
N VAL A 183 25.75 -5.13 34.03
CA VAL A 183 26.06 -5.82 35.30
C VAL A 183 27.08 -5.02 36.09
N GLY A 184 26.71 -4.61 37.31
CA GLY A 184 27.51 -3.74 38.18
C GLY A 184 27.18 -2.25 38.06
N GLU A 185 26.27 -1.86 37.17
CA GLU A 185 25.71 -0.51 37.15
C GLU A 185 24.72 -0.29 38.32
N PRO A 186 24.38 0.97 38.66
CA PRO A 186 23.36 1.26 39.67
C PRO A 186 21.99 0.61 39.33
N PRO A 187 21.19 0.21 40.34
CA PRO A 187 19.88 -0.44 40.12
C PRO A 187 18.92 0.36 39.22
N ASP A 188 18.98 1.69 39.25
CA ASP A 188 18.15 2.55 38.40
C ASP A 188 18.46 2.38 36.89
N ALA A 189 19.74 2.19 36.54
CA ALA A 189 20.15 1.96 35.16
C ALA A 189 19.68 0.58 34.68
N MET A 190 19.84 -0.45 35.51
CA MET A 190 19.33 -1.80 35.25
C MET A 190 17.82 -1.80 35.03
N ALA A 191 17.06 -1.12 35.91
CA ALA A 191 15.62 -0.97 35.78
C ALA A 191 15.21 -0.28 34.47
N ALA A 192 15.94 0.76 34.05
CA ALA A 192 15.70 1.43 32.77
C ALA A 192 15.98 0.51 31.57
N ARG A 193 17.06 -0.29 31.59
CA ARG A 193 17.37 -1.29 30.55
C ARG A 193 16.31 -2.40 30.49
N ARG A 194 15.82 -2.85 31.65
CA ARG A 194 14.75 -3.84 31.75
C ARG A 194 13.46 -3.30 31.13
N ALA A 195 13.07 -2.07 31.47
CA ALA A 195 11.89 -1.43 30.89
C ALA A 195 12.00 -1.29 29.36
N LEU A 196 13.19 -0.94 28.85
CA LEU A 196 13.47 -0.91 27.41
C LEU A 196 13.31 -2.30 26.78
N LEU A 197 13.90 -3.34 27.37
CA LEU A 197 13.79 -4.71 26.86
C LEU A 197 12.33 -5.17 26.82
N THR A 198 11.56 -4.96 27.90
CA THR A 198 10.14 -5.31 27.97
C THR A 198 9.34 -4.56 26.89
N ALA A 199 9.57 -3.26 26.70
CA ALA A 199 8.89 -2.49 25.66
C ALA A 199 9.20 -2.99 24.24
N GLU A 200 10.45 -3.34 23.96
CA GLU A 200 10.83 -3.91 22.65
C GLU A 200 10.26 -5.33 22.47
N LEU A 201 10.20 -6.14 23.53
CA LEU A 201 9.61 -7.48 23.50
C LEU A 201 8.11 -7.43 23.21
N ASP A 202 7.37 -6.55 23.88
CA ASP A 202 5.94 -6.34 23.61
C ASP A 202 5.69 -5.98 22.14
N ASN A 203 6.55 -5.11 21.58
CA ASN A 203 6.47 -4.72 20.18
C ASN A 203 6.80 -5.89 19.25
N LEU A 204 7.86 -6.65 19.54
CA LEU A 204 8.24 -7.83 18.75
C LEU A 204 7.16 -8.91 18.81
N HIS A 205 6.57 -9.18 19.97
CA HIS A 205 5.49 -10.15 20.13
C HIS A 205 4.28 -9.76 19.28
N SER A 206 3.86 -8.49 19.35
CA SER A 206 2.74 -8.00 18.54
C SER A 206 3.01 -8.06 17.03
N GLU A 207 4.23 -7.73 16.58
CA GLU A 207 4.62 -7.82 15.17
C GLU A 207 4.73 -9.28 14.71
N TYR A 208 5.22 -10.17 15.59
CA TYR A 208 5.31 -11.59 15.32
C TYR A 208 3.92 -12.24 15.24
N ASP A 209 3.02 -11.93 16.16
CA ASP A 209 1.62 -12.38 16.10
C ASP A 209 0.94 -11.89 14.82
N THR A 210 1.20 -10.65 14.43
CA THR A 210 0.67 -10.07 13.18
C THR A 210 1.24 -10.79 11.96
N LEU A 211 2.52 -11.17 11.97
CA LEU A 211 3.13 -11.98 10.91
C LEU A 211 2.47 -13.37 10.79
N MET A 212 2.15 -13.99 11.93
CA MET A 212 1.63 -15.36 12.02
C MET A 212 0.12 -15.46 11.77
N TYR A 213 -0.65 -14.50 12.26
CA TYR A 213 -2.11 -14.57 12.29
C TYR A 213 -2.79 -13.42 11.54
N GLY A 214 -2.01 -12.45 11.04
CA GLY A 214 -2.53 -11.22 10.46
C GLY A 214 -3.00 -10.23 11.53
N GLY A 215 -3.56 -9.11 11.09
CA GLY A 215 -4.10 -8.06 11.96
C GLY A 215 -3.27 -6.77 11.92
N LEU A 216 -3.30 -6.02 13.02
CA LEU A 216 -2.59 -4.74 13.15
C LEU A 216 -1.57 -4.84 14.28
N ALA A 217 -0.30 -4.69 13.93
CA ALA A 217 0.75 -4.63 14.94
C ALA A 217 0.65 -3.35 15.76
N LYS A 218 0.95 -3.42 17.06
CA LYS A 218 0.91 -2.29 18.00
C LYS A 218 1.76 -1.10 17.52
N THR A 219 2.88 -1.38 16.86
CA THR A 219 3.81 -0.41 16.28
C THR A 219 3.25 0.34 15.07
N GLN A 220 2.20 -0.19 14.45
CA GLN A 220 1.50 0.44 13.32
C GLN A 220 0.29 1.26 13.78
N ALA A 221 -0.08 1.19 15.06
CA ALA A 221 -1.12 2.04 15.61
C ALA A 221 -0.69 3.52 15.49
N GLY A 222 -1.48 4.32 14.76
CA GLY A 222 -1.17 5.72 14.47
C GLY A 222 -0.26 5.94 13.25
N SER A 223 0.14 4.89 12.54
CA SER A 223 0.73 5.00 11.20
C SER A 223 -0.35 5.39 10.17
N VAL A 224 0.06 5.96 9.03
CA VAL A 224 -0.84 6.18 7.88
C VAL A 224 -1.35 4.85 7.31
N PHE A 225 -0.63 3.75 7.59
CA PHE A 225 -0.98 2.40 7.16
C PHE A 225 -1.65 1.62 8.31
N THR A 226 -2.96 1.83 8.51
CA THR A 226 -3.78 1.12 9.52
C THR A 226 -4.57 -0.04 8.93
N HIS A 227 -4.16 -0.56 7.77
CA HIS A 227 -4.86 -1.68 7.15
C HIS A 227 -4.41 -3.01 7.76
N PRO A 228 -5.35 -3.85 8.21
CA PRO A 228 -5.01 -5.16 8.75
C PRO A 228 -4.29 -5.96 7.66
N VAL A 229 -3.13 -6.52 8.00
CA VAL A 229 -2.39 -7.37 7.08
C VAL A 229 -2.86 -8.81 7.19
N PRO A 230 -2.88 -9.57 6.07
CA PRO A 230 -3.07 -11.00 6.12
C PRO A 230 -1.87 -11.68 6.79
N ALA A 231 -2.08 -12.91 7.27
CA ALA A 231 -1.02 -13.74 7.83
C ALA A 231 0.05 -14.03 6.77
N SER A 232 1.13 -13.24 6.77
CA SER A 232 2.15 -13.27 5.72
C SER A 232 2.93 -14.59 5.70
N THR A 233 2.93 -15.32 6.82
CA THR A 233 3.53 -16.66 6.92
C THR A 233 2.92 -17.69 6.00
N PHE A 234 1.63 -17.56 5.67
CA PHE A 234 0.90 -18.52 4.83
C PHE A 234 0.70 -18.03 3.39
N GLU A 235 1.12 -16.81 3.05
CA GLU A 235 1.04 -16.26 1.69
C GLU A 235 1.94 -17.00 0.69
N SER A 236 3.02 -17.61 1.19
CA SER A 236 3.95 -18.40 0.37
C SER A 236 4.20 -19.76 1.01
N ALA A 237 4.03 -20.82 0.22
CA ALA A 237 4.28 -22.19 0.67
C ALA A 237 5.75 -22.43 1.06
N SER A 238 6.71 -21.78 0.36
CA SER A 238 8.13 -21.89 0.71
C SER A 238 8.44 -21.17 2.02
N PHE A 239 7.83 -20.01 2.24
CA PHE A 239 7.97 -19.27 3.48
C PHE A 239 7.35 -20.04 4.66
N ALA A 240 6.13 -20.57 4.50
CA ALA A 240 5.49 -21.43 5.49
C ALA A 240 6.33 -22.69 5.79
N SER A 241 6.96 -23.28 4.78
CA SER A 241 7.82 -24.45 4.96
C SER A 241 9.00 -24.15 5.90
N ASN A 242 9.70 -23.01 5.71
CA ASN A 242 10.79 -22.60 6.60
C ASN A 242 10.32 -22.38 8.05
N PHE A 243 9.10 -21.90 8.26
CA PHE A 243 8.61 -21.63 9.60
C PHE A 243 8.19 -22.89 10.36
N PHE A 244 7.59 -23.86 9.67
CA PHE A 244 6.87 -24.95 10.34
C PHE A 244 7.29 -26.37 9.97
N ARG A 245 7.95 -26.57 8.83
CA ARG A 245 8.19 -27.92 8.27
C ARG A 245 9.66 -28.24 8.05
N GLU A 246 10.50 -27.22 8.00
CA GLU A 246 11.90 -27.37 7.71
C GLU A 246 12.63 -28.02 8.90
N GLU A 247 13.24 -29.18 8.62
CA GLU A 247 13.99 -29.97 9.61
C GLU A 247 15.50 -29.65 9.61
N ARG A 248 15.98 -28.89 8.60
CA ARG A 248 17.39 -28.50 8.52
C ARG A 248 17.68 -27.31 9.43
N CYS A 249 18.92 -27.22 9.89
CA CYS A 249 19.43 -26.02 10.53
C CYS A 249 19.50 -24.84 9.53
N PHE A 250 19.30 -23.63 10.05
CA PHE A 250 19.24 -22.42 9.23
C PHE A 250 20.60 -21.75 8.98
N ARG A 251 21.70 -22.39 9.37
CA ARG A 251 23.04 -21.85 9.12
C ARG A 251 23.42 -21.90 7.65
N TRP A 252 24.13 -20.89 7.16
CA TRP A 252 24.75 -20.92 5.83
C TRP A 252 25.79 -22.02 5.73
N ASP A 253 26.61 -22.17 6.77
CA ASP A 253 27.56 -23.27 6.91
C ASP A 253 26.92 -24.43 7.68
N GLN A 254 26.42 -25.41 6.92
CA GLN A 254 25.76 -26.60 7.45
C GLN A 254 26.67 -27.45 8.34
N SER A 255 28.00 -27.32 8.23
CA SER A 255 28.94 -28.06 9.09
C SER A 255 28.95 -27.53 10.54
N GLN A 256 28.47 -26.31 10.76
CA GLN A 256 28.42 -25.67 12.07
C GLN A 256 27.10 -25.93 12.82
N CYS A 257 26.20 -26.70 12.22
CA CYS A 257 24.93 -27.03 12.84
C CYS A 257 25.13 -27.90 14.07
N TYR A 258 24.25 -27.72 15.05
CA TYR A 258 24.31 -28.50 16.27
C TYR A 258 24.06 -29.98 15.96
N THR A 259 24.77 -30.87 16.65
CA THR A 259 24.52 -32.32 16.59
C THR A 259 23.42 -32.71 17.57
N PRO A 260 22.79 -33.90 17.43
CA PRO A 260 21.74 -34.37 18.34
C PRO A 260 22.13 -34.41 19.83
N ASP A 261 23.43 -34.50 20.15
CA ASP A 261 23.95 -34.47 21.53
C ASP A 261 23.92 -33.06 22.15
N SER A 262 23.70 -32.02 21.34
CA SER A 262 23.63 -30.63 21.80
C SER A 262 22.26 -30.31 22.39
N PRO A 263 22.19 -29.56 23.51
CA PRO A 263 20.91 -29.13 24.09
C PRO A 263 20.13 -28.16 23.19
N TYR A 264 20.75 -27.62 22.15
CA TYR A 264 20.12 -26.68 21.22
C TYR A 264 19.54 -27.36 19.97
N TYR A 265 19.85 -28.64 19.74
CA TYR A 265 19.52 -29.36 18.50
C TYR A 265 18.03 -29.29 18.16
N GLU A 266 17.18 -29.67 19.12
CA GLU A 266 15.73 -29.70 18.94
C GLU A 266 15.17 -28.31 18.61
N VAL A 267 15.72 -27.25 19.22
CA VAL A 267 15.21 -25.90 18.96
C VAL A 267 15.61 -25.43 17.56
N THR A 268 16.80 -25.78 17.07
CA THR A 268 17.32 -25.27 15.79
C THR A 268 16.90 -26.06 14.54
N HIS A 269 16.33 -27.25 14.71
CA HIS A 269 15.97 -28.17 13.61
C HIS A 269 14.46 -28.38 13.44
N HIS A 270 13.59 -27.59 14.08
CA HIS A 270 12.12 -27.73 13.95
C HIS A 270 11.45 -26.44 13.44
N GLY A 271 12.08 -25.79 12.46
CA GLY A 271 11.58 -24.56 11.84
C GLY A 271 11.82 -23.28 12.65
N LEU A 272 11.54 -22.14 12.02
CA LEU A 272 11.75 -20.82 12.62
C LEU A 272 10.76 -20.45 13.72
N ASP A 273 9.54 -20.99 13.70
CA ASP A 273 8.54 -20.68 14.73
C ASP A 273 8.98 -21.19 16.11
N VAL A 274 9.52 -22.42 16.16
CA VAL A 274 10.03 -23.02 17.40
C VAL A 274 11.19 -22.19 17.96
N MET A 275 12.13 -21.79 17.11
CA MET A 275 13.25 -20.92 17.50
C MET A 275 12.76 -19.56 18.01
N MET A 276 11.87 -18.88 17.27
CA MET A 276 11.38 -17.56 17.64
C MET A 276 10.63 -17.59 18.98
N ARG A 277 9.71 -18.54 19.17
CA ARG A 277 8.97 -18.70 20.42
C ARG A 277 9.89 -19.01 21.59
N ARG A 278 10.90 -19.86 21.39
CA ARG A 278 11.89 -20.14 22.44
C ARG A 278 12.65 -18.88 22.82
N ILE A 279 13.10 -18.09 21.84
CA ILE A 279 13.85 -16.87 22.09
C ILE A 279 13.00 -15.80 22.77
N LEU A 280 11.75 -15.62 22.35
CA LEU A 280 10.80 -14.73 23.03
C LEU A 280 10.62 -15.12 24.50
N ALA A 281 10.45 -16.41 24.78
CA ALA A 281 10.35 -16.91 26.16
C ALA A 281 11.62 -16.64 26.97
N GLU A 282 12.81 -16.93 26.43
CA GLU A 282 14.07 -16.68 27.13
C GLU A 282 14.33 -15.19 27.40
N MET A 283 14.00 -14.32 26.43
CA MET A 283 14.16 -12.87 26.60
C MET A 283 13.15 -12.30 27.60
N SER A 284 11.92 -12.81 27.63
CA SER A 284 10.92 -12.40 28.62
C SER A 284 11.36 -12.80 30.03
N LEU A 285 11.87 -14.03 30.20
CA LEU A 285 12.40 -14.48 31.47
C LEU A 285 13.66 -13.71 31.88
N LEU A 286 14.54 -13.36 30.95
CA LEU A 286 15.71 -12.50 31.21
C LEU A 286 15.29 -11.10 31.70
N ALA A 287 14.17 -10.56 31.19
CA ALA A 287 13.62 -9.30 31.67
C ALA A 287 13.05 -9.42 33.09
N GLU A 288 12.59 -10.60 33.51
CA GLU A 288 12.00 -10.86 34.83
C GLU A 288 13.02 -11.34 35.89
N ASP A 289 14.18 -11.84 35.46
CA ASP A 289 15.23 -12.32 36.36
C ASP A 289 15.73 -11.22 37.32
N ALA A 290 16.18 -11.62 38.50
CA ALA A 290 16.79 -10.71 39.47
C ALA A 290 18.11 -10.14 38.94
N ASP A 291 18.47 -8.93 39.37
CA ASP A 291 19.68 -8.24 38.89
C ASP A 291 20.97 -9.06 39.11
N ALA A 292 21.00 -9.95 40.11
CA ALA A 292 22.14 -10.83 40.38
C ALA A 292 22.25 -12.02 39.41
N ASP A 293 21.14 -12.42 38.78
CA ASP A 293 21.06 -13.57 37.86
C ASP A 293 21.23 -13.14 36.39
N VAL A 294 21.07 -11.85 36.11
CA VAL A 294 21.35 -11.26 34.79
C VAL A 294 22.87 -11.24 34.58
N ALA A 295 23.40 -12.22 33.86
CA ALA A 295 24.83 -12.32 33.60
C ALA A 295 25.13 -12.77 32.16
N TYR A 296 26.27 -12.34 31.62
CA TYR A 296 26.71 -12.69 30.26
C TYR A 296 26.96 -14.19 30.08
N ASN A 297 27.42 -14.85 31.14
CA ASN A 297 27.58 -16.31 31.21
C ASN A 297 26.32 -17.03 31.71
N GLY A 298 25.20 -16.31 31.88
CA GLY A 298 23.92 -16.90 32.26
C GLY A 298 23.40 -17.85 31.18
N THR A 299 22.72 -18.92 31.60
CA THR A 299 22.19 -19.95 30.69
C THR A 299 21.17 -19.38 29.70
N ARG A 300 20.36 -18.40 30.13
CA ARG A 300 19.38 -17.71 29.28
C ARG A 300 20.03 -16.90 28.17
N TYR A 301 20.98 -16.03 28.53
CA TYR A 301 21.71 -15.23 27.56
C TYR A 301 22.54 -16.11 26.62
N THR A 302 23.15 -17.18 27.14
CA THR A 302 23.87 -18.17 26.33
C THR A 302 22.95 -18.84 25.32
N THR A 303 21.74 -19.25 25.72
CA THR A 303 20.73 -19.81 24.80
C THR A 303 20.32 -18.78 23.75
N MET A 304 20.08 -17.53 24.16
CA MET A 304 19.74 -16.43 23.26
C MET A 304 20.86 -16.16 22.25
N TYR A 305 22.13 -16.24 22.66
CA TYR A 305 23.27 -16.10 21.77
C TYR A 305 23.42 -17.30 20.84
N MET A 306 23.40 -18.52 21.38
CA MET A 306 23.65 -19.75 20.63
C MET A 306 22.55 -20.09 19.62
N VAL A 307 21.29 -19.89 19.97
CA VAL A 307 20.14 -20.14 19.08
C VAL A 307 19.73 -18.87 18.35
N GLY A 308 19.62 -17.75 19.06
CA GLY A 308 19.08 -16.50 18.51
C GLY A 308 20.04 -15.83 17.52
N THR A 309 21.29 -15.63 17.92
CA THR A 309 22.26 -14.89 17.10
C THR A 309 22.80 -15.70 15.93
N LYS A 310 22.97 -17.02 16.09
CA LYS A 310 23.57 -17.87 15.06
C LYS A 310 22.50 -18.42 14.12
N ASP A 311 21.58 -19.22 14.63
CA ASP A 311 20.65 -19.98 13.79
C ASP A 311 19.39 -19.18 13.41
N LEU A 312 18.72 -18.56 14.39
CA LEU A 312 17.49 -17.81 14.15
C LEU A 312 17.74 -16.57 13.28
N TYR A 313 18.81 -15.82 13.50
CA TYR A 313 19.13 -14.64 12.70
C TYR A 313 19.37 -14.98 11.22
N GLU A 314 20.19 -16.00 10.93
CA GLU A 314 20.45 -16.46 9.56
C GLU A 314 19.18 -17.01 8.91
N GLY A 315 18.34 -17.73 9.67
CA GLY A 315 17.06 -18.24 9.17
C GLY A 315 16.03 -17.16 8.88
N LEU A 316 15.95 -16.13 9.74
CA LEU A 316 15.14 -14.94 9.49
C LEU A 316 15.65 -14.19 8.26
N GLN A 317 16.96 -14.01 8.09
CA GLN A 317 17.54 -13.37 6.91
C GLN A 317 17.25 -14.16 5.63
N SER A 318 17.41 -15.48 5.66
CA SER A 318 17.05 -16.36 4.54
C SER A 318 15.56 -16.26 4.19
N SER A 319 14.69 -16.20 5.19
CA SER A 319 13.25 -16.05 4.99
C SER A 319 12.87 -14.67 4.48
N ALA A 320 13.57 -13.61 4.89
CA ALA A 320 13.43 -12.29 4.29
C ALA A 320 13.81 -12.29 2.81
N GLN A 321 14.89 -12.97 2.43
CA GLN A 321 15.29 -13.07 1.03
C GLN A 321 14.19 -13.76 0.21
N LEU A 322 13.65 -14.88 0.70
CA LEU A 322 12.52 -15.57 0.05
C LEU A 322 11.28 -14.67 -0.07
N PHE A 323 11.02 -13.85 0.94
CA PHE A 323 9.91 -12.91 0.92
C PHE A 323 10.12 -11.77 -0.09
N VAL A 324 11.35 -11.25 -0.18
CA VAL A 324 11.75 -10.24 -1.18
C VAL A 324 11.62 -10.82 -2.58
N ASP A 325 12.10 -12.04 -2.81
CA ASP A 325 12.01 -12.71 -4.12
C ASP A 325 10.55 -12.94 -4.52
N PHE A 326 9.70 -13.40 -3.58
CA PHE A 326 8.25 -13.52 -3.77
C PHE A 326 7.61 -12.17 -4.13
N SER A 327 8.00 -11.11 -3.43
CA SER A 327 7.47 -9.77 -3.66
C SER A 327 7.88 -9.21 -5.03
N ILE A 328 9.15 -9.43 -5.42
CA ILE A 328 9.67 -9.03 -6.73
C ILE A 328 8.91 -9.75 -7.84
N ASP A 329 8.63 -11.05 -7.70
CA ASP A 329 7.83 -11.81 -8.67
C ASP A 329 6.42 -11.20 -8.84
N ARG A 330 5.75 -10.87 -7.72
CA ARG A 330 4.44 -10.20 -7.76
C ARG A 330 4.50 -8.83 -8.41
N TYR A 331 5.50 -8.02 -8.11
CA TYR A 331 5.71 -6.73 -8.78
C TYR A 331 5.96 -6.89 -10.28
N SER A 332 6.73 -7.91 -10.67
CA SER A 332 7.00 -8.22 -12.08
C SER A 332 5.72 -8.56 -12.84
N GLN A 333 4.85 -9.37 -12.23
CA GLN A 333 3.53 -9.70 -12.80
C GLN A 333 2.63 -8.46 -12.95
N ILE A 334 2.60 -7.60 -11.93
CA ILE A 334 1.82 -6.35 -11.96
C ILE A 334 2.36 -5.41 -13.03
N LYS A 335 3.69 -5.28 -13.15
CA LYS A 335 4.35 -4.47 -14.19
C LYS A 335 4.00 -4.98 -15.58
N LEU A 336 4.00 -6.29 -15.80
CA LEU A 336 3.59 -6.89 -17.07
C LEU A 336 2.14 -6.53 -17.39
N LEU A 337 1.23 -6.66 -16.41
CA LEU A 337 -0.18 -6.32 -16.58
C LEU A 337 -0.36 -4.84 -16.97
N HIS A 338 0.29 -3.92 -16.28
CA HIS A 338 0.25 -2.49 -16.62
C HIS A 338 0.87 -2.18 -18.00
N THR A 339 1.92 -2.92 -18.39
CA THR A 339 2.53 -2.77 -19.71
C THR A 339 1.57 -3.21 -20.82
N VAL A 340 0.92 -4.37 -20.64
CA VAL A 340 -0.11 -4.86 -21.57
C VAL A 340 -1.29 -3.88 -21.63
N LEU A 341 -1.72 -3.37 -20.48
CA LEU A 341 -2.78 -2.38 -20.40
C LEU A 341 -2.44 -1.15 -21.23
N LEU A 342 -1.24 -0.57 -21.04
CA LEU A 342 -0.78 0.59 -21.78
C LEU A 342 -0.81 0.35 -23.30
N VAL A 343 -0.36 -0.81 -23.76
CA VAL A 343 -0.40 -1.18 -25.18
C VAL A 343 -1.84 -1.21 -25.70
N ILE A 344 -2.76 -1.84 -24.96
CA ILE A 344 -4.19 -1.88 -25.31
C ILE A 344 -4.77 -0.47 -25.34
N THR A 345 -4.44 0.40 -24.38
CA THR A 345 -4.86 1.81 -24.34
C THR A 345 -4.47 2.53 -25.63
N ILE A 346 -3.21 2.41 -26.04
CA ILE A 346 -2.69 3.06 -27.25
C ILE A 346 -3.44 2.56 -28.48
N VAL A 347 -3.60 1.24 -28.62
CA VAL A 347 -4.36 0.64 -29.72
C VAL A 347 -5.80 1.14 -29.73
N PHE A 348 -6.45 1.19 -28.57
CA PHE A 348 -7.82 1.67 -28.43
C PHE A 348 -7.98 3.14 -28.82
N PHE A 349 -7.06 4.01 -28.41
CA PHE A 349 -7.06 5.42 -28.83
C PHE A 349 -6.85 5.58 -30.33
N VAL A 350 -5.95 4.81 -30.94
CA VAL A 350 -5.73 4.83 -32.39
C VAL A 350 -6.98 4.35 -33.14
N LEU A 351 -7.59 3.25 -32.69
CA LEU A 351 -8.84 2.74 -33.27
C LEU A 351 -9.98 3.75 -33.09
N TYR A 352 -10.14 4.36 -31.92
CA TYR A 352 -11.14 5.40 -31.67
C TYR A 352 -10.93 6.61 -32.60
N GLY A 353 -9.69 7.06 -32.79
CA GLY A 353 -9.34 8.12 -33.72
C GLY A 353 -9.74 7.80 -35.17
N ILE A 354 -9.39 6.61 -35.65
CA ILE A 354 -9.63 6.19 -37.04
C ILE A 354 -11.11 5.87 -37.30
N PHE A 355 -11.76 5.13 -36.40
CA PHE A 355 -13.10 4.60 -36.61
C PHE A 355 -14.22 5.51 -36.12
N LEU A 356 -13.99 6.37 -35.12
CA LEU A 356 -15.03 7.22 -34.55
C LEU A 356 -14.81 8.70 -34.83
N LEU A 357 -13.62 9.24 -34.58
CA LEU A 357 -13.36 10.68 -34.83
C LEU A 357 -13.38 11.01 -36.32
N ARG A 358 -12.72 10.21 -37.16
CA ARG A 358 -12.65 10.49 -38.60
C ARG A 358 -14.02 10.57 -39.29
N PRO A 359 -14.94 9.60 -39.15
CA PRO A 359 -16.26 9.72 -39.78
C PRO A 359 -17.11 10.82 -39.14
N TYR A 360 -16.98 11.05 -37.84
CA TYR A 360 -17.69 12.13 -37.17
C TYR A 360 -17.24 13.51 -37.67
N GLY A 361 -15.93 13.75 -37.76
CA GLY A 361 -15.37 14.98 -38.35
C GLY A 361 -15.86 15.20 -39.76
N GLY A 362 -15.83 14.16 -40.60
CA GLY A 362 -16.37 14.23 -41.97
C GLY A 362 -17.88 14.51 -42.03
N ALA A 363 -18.66 14.02 -41.06
CA ALA A 363 -20.10 14.34 -40.98
C ALA A 363 -20.33 15.79 -40.55
N VAL A 364 -19.61 16.27 -39.55
CA VAL A 364 -19.68 17.65 -39.05
C VAL A 364 -19.25 18.65 -40.13
N GLU A 365 -18.19 18.36 -40.89
CA GLU A 365 -17.77 19.20 -42.01
C GLU A 365 -18.86 19.31 -43.10
N ARG A 366 -19.52 18.19 -43.44
CA ARG A 366 -20.63 18.19 -44.40
C ARG A 366 -21.82 18.99 -43.89
N GLU A 367 -22.17 18.86 -42.62
CA GLU A 367 -23.24 19.64 -42.00
C GLU A 367 -22.89 21.13 -41.93
N ALA A 368 -21.66 21.46 -41.52
CA ALA A 368 -21.16 22.83 -41.52
C ALA A 368 -21.20 23.45 -42.93
N GLY A 369 -20.82 22.69 -43.97
CA GLY A 369 -20.94 23.13 -45.36
C GLY A 369 -22.39 23.39 -45.80
N ARG A 370 -23.33 22.53 -45.39
CA ARG A 370 -24.77 22.74 -45.66
C ARG A 370 -25.31 23.96 -44.92
N LEU A 371 -24.92 24.15 -43.66
CA LEU A 371 -25.29 25.31 -42.87
C LEU A 371 -24.72 26.60 -43.46
N ALA A 372 -23.46 26.59 -43.89
CA ALA A 372 -22.83 27.72 -44.58
C ALA A 372 -23.57 28.04 -45.89
N GLY A 373 -23.97 27.03 -46.67
CA GLY A 373 -24.80 27.22 -47.86
C GLY A 373 -26.15 27.84 -47.55
N LEU A 374 -26.83 27.39 -46.49
CA LEU A 374 -28.10 27.98 -46.04
C LEU A 374 -27.92 29.43 -45.55
N LEU A 375 -26.84 29.71 -44.83
CA LEU A 375 -26.49 31.06 -44.38
C LEU A 375 -26.12 31.99 -45.55
N SER A 376 -25.54 31.46 -46.63
CA SER A 376 -25.22 32.25 -47.82
C SER A 376 -26.47 32.75 -48.58
N HIS A 377 -27.62 32.09 -48.39
CA HIS A 377 -28.91 32.53 -48.91
C HIS A 377 -29.62 33.53 -48.01
N VAL A 378 -29.08 33.79 -46.81
CA VAL A 378 -29.58 34.87 -45.95
C VAL A 378 -29.06 36.19 -46.53
N PRO A 379 -29.95 37.14 -46.90
CA PRO A 379 -29.51 38.41 -47.46
C PRO A 379 -28.56 39.11 -46.48
N ALA A 380 -27.49 39.72 -47.00
CA ALA A 380 -26.41 40.34 -46.22
C ALA A 380 -26.89 41.43 -45.23
N GLU A 381 -28.11 41.92 -45.43
CA GLU A 381 -28.83 42.86 -44.57
C GLU A 381 -29.23 42.26 -43.19
N MET A 382 -29.26 40.93 -43.07
CA MET A 382 -29.54 40.25 -41.79
C MET A 382 -28.25 39.98 -41.02
N ASP A 383 -27.93 40.87 -40.07
CA ASP A 383 -26.85 40.66 -39.11
C ASP A 383 -27.22 39.57 -38.08
N VAL A 384 -26.98 38.31 -38.46
CA VAL A 384 -27.22 37.15 -37.60
C VAL A 384 -26.31 37.16 -36.36
N ALA A 385 -25.10 37.71 -36.47
CA ALA A 385 -24.15 37.80 -35.36
C ALA A 385 -24.61 38.82 -34.31
N GLY A 386 -25.10 39.99 -34.75
CA GLY A 386 -25.74 41.00 -33.91
C GLY A 386 -26.99 40.46 -33.22
N HIS A 387 -27.83 39.72 -33.94
CA HIS A 387 -29.07 39.15 -33.38
C HIS A 387 -28.82 38.03 -32.36
N VAL A 388 -27.82 37.17 -32.59
CA VAL A 388 -27.39 36.14 -31.62
C VAL A 388 -26.76 36.78 -30.38
N ARG A 389 -25.92 37.83 -30.53
CA ARG A 389 -25.40 38.58 -29.37
C ARG A 389 -26.52 39.22 -28.54
N GLN A 390 -27.52 39.83 -29.20
CA GLN A 390 -28.63 40.49 -28.53
C GLN A 390 -29.53 39.50 -27.77
N THR A 391 -29.77 38.30 -28.34
CA THR A 391 -30.56 37.25 -27.67
C THR A 391 -29.79 36.48 -26.60
N ARG A 392 -28.46 36.31 -26.73
CA ARG A 392 -27.62 35.70 -25.69
C ARG A 392 -27.36 36.66 -24.52
N GLY A 393 -27.25 37.96 -24.78
CA GLY A 393 -27.12 38.99 -23.76
C GLY A 393 -28.41 39.24 -22.97
N ALA A 394 -29.58 39.00 -23.55
CA ALA A 394 -30.88 39.20 -22.88
C ALA A 394 -31.30 38.05 -21.92
N ARG A 395 -30.50 36.98 -21.79
CA ARG A 395 -30.86 35.78 -20.99
C ARG A 395 -30.03 35.59 -19.71
N TYR A 396 -29.20 36.56 -19.35
CA TYR A 396 -28.56 36.64 -18.04
C TYR A 396 -28.67 38.07 -17.50
N PRO A 397 -29.69 38.37 -16.67
CA PRO A 397 -29.49 39.32 -15.58
C PRO A 397 -28.50 38.76 -14.55
#